data_AF-A0AA41V8E6-F1
#
_entry.id   AF-A0AA41V8E6-F1
#
_cell.length_a   1.000
_cell.length_b   1.000
_cell.length_c   1.000
_cell.angle_alpha   90.00
_cell.angle_beta   90.00
_cell.angle_gamma   90.00
#
_symmetry.space_group_name_H-M   'P 1'
#
loop_
_entity.id
_entity.type
_entity.pdbx_description
1 polymer ?
#
loop_
_entity_poly.entity_id
_entity_poly.type
_entity_poly.pdbx_seq_one_letter_code
_entity_poly.pdbx_strand_id
1 'polypeptide(L)'
;MKRSVGATEFPITLDNKKVQVLVKRPNTKARSKEEKEEKEEILVINGIELDCDAAVKFDVLINDEDEVGPESSEFAGTFTNVPHRIHGSHEDKKIKTCMKLGITDILEDLEAEDDDDVLVTIIPRGSGSGKEVVTIESIEIEFD
;
A
#
# COMPACT_ATOMS: atom_id res chain seq x y z
N MET A 1 14.76 -15.73 -12.82
CA MET A 1 14.20 -16.81 -11.97
C MET A 1 13.14 -16.12 -11.12
N LYS A 2 11.87 -16.14 -11.55
CA LYS A 2 10.79 -15.40 -10.89
C LYS A 2 10.71 -15.84 -9.43
N ARG A 3 10.95 -14.92 -8.49
CA ARG A 3 10.69 -15.22 -7.07
C ARG A 3 9.18 -15.25 -6.94
N SER A 4 8.59 -16.43 -6.79
CA SER A 4 7.17 -16.54 -6.47
C SER A 4 6.94 -15.89 -5.10
N VAL A 5 6.46 -14.66 -5.09
CA VAL A 5 5.84 -14.08 -3.90
C VAL A 5 4.60 -14.95 -3.66
N GLY A 6 4.57 -15.68 -2.54
CA GLY A 6 3.43 -16.54 -2.19
C GLY A 6 2.15 -15.72 -2.08
N ALA A 7 0.99 -16.36 -2.26
CA ALA A 7 -0.30 -15.71 -2.05
C ALA A 7 -0.35 -15.13 -0.62
N THR A 8 -0.60 -13.82 -0.51
CA THR A 8 -0.73 -13.14 0.77
C THR A 8 -2.12 -13.42 1.35
N GLU A 9 -2.18 -13.97 2.56
CA GLU A 9 -3.43 -14.14 3.29
C GLU A 9 -3.77 -12.85 4.04
N PHE A 10 -4.97 -12.32 3.79
CA PHE A 10 -5.52 -11.17 4.49
C PHE A 10 -6.44 -11.60 5.65
N PRO A 11 -6.57 -10.80 6.71
CA PRO A 11 -5.89 -9.52 6.92
C PRO A 11 -4.41 -9.70 7.28
N ILE A 12 -3.54 -8.82 6.77
CA ILE A 12 -2.13 -8.81 7.14
C ILE A 12 -1.91 -7.96 8.39
N THR A 13 -0.97 -8.36 9.23
CA THR A 13 -0.53 -7.58 10.41
C THR A 13 0.86 -7.01 10.16
N LEU A 14 1.05 -5.71 10.40
CA LEU A 14 2.36 -5.06 10.28
C LEU A 14 3.16 -5.25 11.58
N ASP A 15 4.13 -6.17 11.59
CA ASP A 15 4.91 -6.57 12.78
C ASP A 15 6.35 -6.00 12.81
N ASN A 16 6.54 -4.77 12.33
CA ASN A 16 7.85 -4.10 12.14
C ASN A 16 8.76 -4.73 11.08
N LYS A 17 8.24 -5.64 10.25
CA LYS A 17 8.92 -6.12 9.05
C LYS A 17 8.26 -5.55 7.80
N LYS A 18 9.05 -5.39 6.74
CA LYS A 18 8.46 -5.08 5.43
C LYS A 18 7.55 -6.22 4.99
N VAL A 19 6.41 -5.87 4.42
CA VAL A 19 5.48 -6.81 3.79
C VAL A 19 5.50 -6.54 2.29
N GLN A 20 5.53 -7.59 1.49
CA GLN A 20 5.47 -7.49 0.03
C GLN A 20 4.27 -8.27 -0.46
N VAL A 21 3.45 -7.65 -1.30
CA VAL A 21 2.22 -8.21 -1.85
C VAL A 21 2.22 -8.00 -3.35
N LEU A 22 2.06 -9.08 -4.10
CA LEU A 22 1.85 -9.00 -5.54
C LEU A 22 0.39 -8.62 -5.78
N VAL A 23 0.15 -7.51 -6.48
CA VAL A 23 -1.18 -6.93 -6.66
C VAL A 23 -1.50 -6.85 -8.15
N LYS A 24 -2.64 -7.41 -8.51
CA LYS A 24 -3.11 -7.46 -9.89
C LYS A 24 -3.63 -6.10 -10.36
N ARG A 25 -3.23 -5.72 -11.56
CA ARG A 25 -3.69 -4.50 -12.22
C ARG A 25 -5.04 -4.71 -12.93
N PRO A 26 -5.90 -3.68 -13.02
CA PRO A 26 -7.19 -3.77 -13.69
C PRO A 26 -7.08 -3.81 -15.23
N ASN A 27 -6.01 -3.25 -15.79
CA ASN A 27 -5.65 -3.35 -17.20
C ASN A 27 -4.14 -3.56 -17.32
N THR A 28 -3.75 -4.44 -18.22
CA THR A 28 -2.34 -4.88 -18.38
C THR A 28 -1.78 -4.47 -19.75
N LYS A 29 -2.52 -3.67 -20.50
CA LYS A 29 -2.06 -3.02 -21.72
C LYS A 29 -1.65 -1.59 -21.41
N ALA A 30 -0.49 -1.17 -21.92
CA ALA A 30 -0.10 0.24 -21.96
C ALA A 30 -1.28 1.11 -22.44
N ARG A 31 -1.62 2.10 -21.61
CA ARG A 31 -2.72 3.03 -21.87
C ARG A 31 -2.21 4.19 -22.70
N SER A 32 -3.03 4.70 -23.60
CA SER A 32 -2.75 5.96 -24.29
C SER A 32 -2.72 7.12 -23.30
N LYS A 33 -2.05 8.21 -23.68
CA LYS A 33 -1.99 9.41 -22.84
C LYS A 33 -3.38 9.96 -22.49
N GLU A 34 -4.32 9.92 -23.42
CA GLU A 34 -5.71 10.37 -23.19
C GLU A 34 -6.42 9.48 -22.16
N GLU A 35 -6.26 8.16 -22.23
CA GLU A 35 -6.85 7.23 -21.25
C GLU A 35 -6.27 7.42 -19.83
N LYS A 36 -5.00 7.83 -19.73
CA LYS A 36 -4.35 8.17 -18.45
C LYS A 36 -4.84 9.50 -17.88
N GLU A 37 -5.06 10.50 -18.74
CA GLU A 37 -5.66 11.78 -18.34
C GLU A 37 -7.13 11.63 -17.93
N GLU A 38 -7.86 10.67 -18.51
CA GLU A 38 -9.26 10.39 -18.16
C GLU A 38 -9.43 9.58 -16.87
N LYS A 39 -8.56 8.59 -16.63
CA LYS A 39 -8.65 7.68 -15.47
C LYS A 39 -7.30 7.45 -14.82
N GLU A 40 -7.23 7.65 -13.52
CA GLU A 40 -6.05 7.32 -12.73
C GLU A 40 -6.08 5.84 -12.30
N GLU A 41 -4.96 5.13 -12.40
CA GLU A 41 -4.79 3.87 -11.67
C GLU A 41 -4.49 4.20 -10.20
N ILE A 42 -5.33 3.72 -9.30
CA ILE A 42 -5.26 4.01 -7.88
C ILE A 42 -4.97 2.73 -7.10
N LEU A 43 -3.86 2.71 -6.35
CA LEU A 43 -3.60 1.72 -5.32
C LEU A 43 -4.43 2.04 -4.08
N VAL A 44 -5.30 1.10 -3.68
CA VAL A 44 -6.16 1.19 -2.51
C VAL A 44 -5.67 0.21 -1.45
N ILE A 45 -5.26 0.75 -0.30
CA ILE A 45 -4.98 -0.02 0.91
C ILE A 45 -6.18 0.14 1.84
N ASN A 46 -7.00 -0.90 1.93
CA ASN A 46 -8.29 -0.82 2.60
C ASN A 46 -8.28 -1.53 3.97
N GLY A 47 -9.21 -1.13 4.83
CA GLY A 47 -9.39 -1.70 6.16
C GLY A 47 -8.15 -1.58 7.05
N ILE A 48 -7.44 -0.45 6.96
CA ILE A 48 -6.34 -0.12 7.87
C ILE A 48 -6.95 0.10 9.26
N GLU A 49 -6.79 -0.88 10.14
CA GLU A 49 -7.30 -0.84 11.52
C GLU A 49 -6.16 -0.70 12.51
N LEU A 50 -6.30 0.25 13.44
CA LEU A 50 -5.31 0.58 14.47
C LEU A 50 -5.98 1.29 15.67
N ASP A 51 -5.29 1.37 16.80
CA ASP A 51 -5.72 2.21 17.91
C ASP A 51 -5.46 3.71 17.60
N CYS A 52 -6.42 4.58 17.91
CA CYS A 52 -6.37 6.01 17.61
C CYS A 52 -5.26 6.76 18.38
N ASP A 53 -4.85 6.22 19.53
CA ASP A 53 -3.76 6.71 20.36
C ASP A 53 -2.39 6.10 20.01
N ALA A 54 -2.32 5.19 19.02
CA ALA A 54 -1.07 4.62 18.52
C ALA A 54 -0.41 5.51 17.46
N ALA A 55 0.91 5.71 17.56
CA ALA A 55 1.65 6.54 16.61
C ALA A 55 2.10 5.73 15.39
N VAL A 56 1.18 5.46 14.46
CA VAL A 56 1.48 4.59 13.32
C VAL A 56 2.11 5.37 12.16
N LYS A 57 3.15 4.80 11.55
CA LYS A 57 3.67 5.25 10.26
C LYS A 57 4.13 4.06 9.42
N PHE A 58 3.78 4.05 8.14
CA PHE A 58 4.39 3.14 7.17
C PHE A 58 4.51 3.82 5.81
N ASP A 59 5.54 3.42 5.07
CA ASP A 59 5.77 3.87 3.70
C ASP A 59 5.33 2.78 2.73
N VAL A 60 4.88 3.19 1.54
CA VAL A 60 4.42 2.33 0.46
C VAL A 60 5.32 2.57 -0.74
N LEU A 61 5.89 1.49 -1.26
CA LEU A 61 6.68 1.48 -2.49
C LEU A 61 6.05 0.54 -3.50
N ILE A 62 6.20 0.86 -4.77
CA ILE A 62 5.86 -0.02 -5.89
C ILE A 62 7.19 -0.50 -6.49
N ASN A 63 7.30 -1.79 -6.71
CA ASN A 63 8.48 -2.40 -7.32
C ASN A 63 8.04 -3.13 -8.58
N ASP A 64 8.96 -3.23 -9.53
CA ASP A 64 8.88 -4.19 -10.64
C ASP A 64 8.65 -5.62 -10.08
N GLU A 65 7.86 -6.43 -10.78
CA GLU A 65 7.56 -7.81 -10.38
C GLU A 65 8.80 -8.72 -10.37
N ASP A 66 9.78 -8.46 -11.22
CA ASP A 66 10.95 -9.31 -11.48
C ASP A 66 12.22 -8.83 -10.74
N GLU A 67 12.31 -7.54 -10.36
CA GLU A 67 13.47 -6.95 -9.68
C GLU A 67 13.11 -6.19 -8.38
N VAL A 68 13.78 -6.54 -7.27
CA VAL A 68 13.63 -5.83 -5.99
C VAL A 68 14.95 -5.18 -5.58
N GLY A 69 15.07 -3.87 -5.80
CA GLY A 69 16.23 -3.06 -5.45
C GLY A 69 15.93 -1.55 -5.52
N PRO A 70 16.83 -0.69 -5.02
CA PRO A 70 16.63 0.76 -5.00
C PRO A 70 16.33 1.38 -6.37
N GLU A 71 16.86 0.79 -7.43
CA GLU A 71 16.69 1.24 -8.82
C GLU A 71 15.41 0.69 -9.48
N SER A 72 14.72 -0.25 -8.83
CA SER A 72 13.51 -0.90 -9.33
C SER A 72 12.31 -0.70 -8.39
N SER A 73 12.38 0.34 -7.55
CA SER A 73 11.36 0.68 -6.57
C SER A 73 11.08 2.18 -6.57
N GLU A 74 9.81 2.55 -6.71
CA GLU A 74 9.37 3.94 -6.59
C GLU A 74 8.53 4.15 -5.34
N PHE A 75 8.66 5.34 -4.74
CA PHE A 75 7.92 5.70 -3.53
C PHE A 75 6.52 6.21 -3.89
N ALA A 76 5.49 5.48 -3.47
CA ALA A 76 4.09 5.83 -3.74
C ALA A 76 3.47 6.72 -2.66
N GLY A 77 3.88 6.57 -1.40
CA GLY A 77 3.37 7.43 -0.33
C GLY A 77 3.62 6.92 1.09
N THR A 78 3.13 7.69 2.06
CA THR A 78 3.23 7.38 3.49
C THR A 78 1.86 7.48 4.14
N PHE A 79 1.50 6.46 4.93
CA PHE A 79 0.40 6.56 5.89
C PHE A 79 0.94 7.04 7.23
N THR A 80 0.21 7.93 7.90
CA THR A 80 0.51 8.30 9.29
C THR A 80 -0.76 8.47 10.12
N ASN A 81 -0.72 7.92 11.33
CA ASN A 81 -1.65 8.29 12.39
C ASN A 81 -0.91 9.06 13.47
N VAL A 82 -1.46 10.21 13.82
CA VAL A 82 -1.00 10.99 14.96
C VAL A 82 -1.90 10.64 16.15
N PRO A 83 -1.34 10.26 17.32
CA PRO A 83 -2.13 9.92 18.50
C PRO A 83 -3.15 11.01 18.84
N HIS A 84 -4.42 10.64 18.91
CA HIS A 84 -5.50 11.56 19.24
C HIS A 84 -6.59 10.88 20.08
N ARG A 85 -7.46 11.70 20.67
CA ARG A 85 -8.63 11.23 21.44
C ARG A 85 -9.88 11.38 20.60
N ILE A 86 -10.67 10.31 20.53
CA ILE A 86 -12.01 10.34 19.97
C ILE A 86 -12.96 10.81 21.08
N HIS A 87 -13.70 11.90 20.86
CA HIS A 87 -14.71 12.36 21.80
C HIS A 87 -15.92 11.41 21.77
N GLY A 88 -16.32 10.89 22.94
CA GLY A 88 -17.56 10.13 23.10
C GLY A 88 -17.44 8.60 23.04
N SER A 89 -16.27 8.03 22.74
CA SER A 89 -16.05 6.59 22.91
C SER A 89 -15.39 6.32 24.27
N HIS A 90 -16.16 5.70 25.17
CA HIS A 90 -15.64 5.22 26.46
C HIS A 90 -15.00 3.82 26.35
N GLU A 91 -15.23 3.10 25.24
CA GLU A 91 -14.90 1.67 25.13
C GLU A 91 -14.09 1.30 23.87
N ASP A 92 -14.32 1.93 22.70
CA ASP A 92 -13.58 1.60 21.47
C ASP A 92 -12.64 2.72 21.01
N LYS A 93 -11.34 2.46 21.12
CA LYS A 93 -10.26 3.37 20.67
C LYS A 93 -9.81 3.09 19.24
N LYS A 94 -10.40 2.12 18.55
CA LYS A 94 -9.95 1.72 17.22
C LYS A 94 -10.49 2.64 16.13
N ILE A 95 -9.65 2.93 15.15
CA ILE A 95 -10.05 3.53 13.88
C ILE A 95 -9.87 2.51 12.77
N LYS A 96 -10.77 2.56 11.79
CA LYS A 96 -10.67 1.80 10.55
C LYS A 96 -10.77 2.76 9.39
N THR A 97 -9.78 2.75 8.50
CA THR A 97 -9.64 3.73 7.42
C THR A 97 -9.08 3.08 6.15
N CYS A 98 -8.93 3.85 5.09
CA CYS A 98 -8.26 3.46 3.85
C CYS A 98 -7.26 4.54 3.40
N MET A 99 -6.31 4.14 2.56
CA MET A 99 -5.38 5.01 1.85
C MET A 99 -5.52 4.76 0.36
N LYS A 100 -5.57 5.83 -0.44
CA LYS A 100 -5.61 5.79 -1.89
C LYS A 100 -4.41 6.54 -2.46
N LEU A 101 -3.71 5.96 -3.41
CA LEU A 101 -2.53 6.54 -4.05
C LEU A 101 -2.67 6.43 -5.56
N GLY A 102 -2.52 7.53 -6.28
CA GLY A 102 -2.37 7.50 -7.73
C GLY A 102 -1.01 6.89 -8.09
N ILE A 103 -1.01 5.97 -9.04
CA ILE A 103 0.18 5.21 -9.42
C ILE A 103 0.43 5.23 -10.93
N THR A 104 -0.37 5.94 -11.74
CA THR A 104 -0.18 5.98 -13.20
C THR A 104 1.23 6.44 -13.57
N ASP A 105 1.66 7.58 -13.03
CA ASP A 105 3.00 8.13 -13.30
C ASP A 105 4.11 7.20 -12.77
N ILE A 106 3.88 6.54 -11.63
CA ILE A 106 4.84 5.60 -11.04
C ILE A 106 5.05 4.38 -11.95
N LEU A 107 3.99 3.89 -12.60
CA LEU A 107 4.08 2.79 -13.55
C LEU A 107 4.86 3.20 -14.82
N GLU A 108 4.75 4.46 -15.25
CA GLU A 108 5.57 4.99 -16.35
C GLU A 108 7.04 5.07 -15.96
N ASP A 109 7.34 5.64 -14.78
CA ASP A 109 8.70 5.82 -14.28
C ASP A 109 9.43 4.48 -14.06
N LEU A 110 8.69 3.44 -13.65
CA LEU A 110 9.20 2.08 -13.49
C LEU A 110 9.25 1.27 -14.81
N GLU A 111 8.77 1.82 -15.92
CA GLU A 111 8.57 1.11 -17.19
C GLU A 111 7.69 -0.17 -17.05
N ALA A 112 6.77 -0.19 -16.07
CA ALA A 112 5.94 -1.33 -15.67
C ALA A 112 4.50 -1.30 -16.26
N GLU A 113 4.28 -0.50 -17.29
CA GLU A 113 2.95 -0.26 -17.85
C GLU A 113 2.30 -1.49 -18.51
N ASP A 114 3.13 -2.42 -18.99
CA ASP A 114 2.70 -3.66 -19.66
C ASP A 114 2.68 -4.88 -18.72
N ASP A 115 2.97 -4.68 -17.42
CA ASP A 115 2.99 -5.76 -16.44
C ASP A 115 1.57 -6.13 -15.97
N ASP A 116 1.30 -7.43 -15.78
CA ASP A 116 0.00 -7.90 -15.31
C ASP A 116 -0.24 -7.59 -13.81
N ASP A 117 0.84 -7.59 -13.04
CA ASP A 117 0.86 -7.42 -11.60
C ASP A 117 2.02 -6.48 -11.21
N VAL A 118 1.93 -5.85 -10.04
CA VAL A 118 3.04 -5.08 -9.45
C VAL A 118 3.31 -5.50 -8.03
N LEU A 119 4.56 -5.38 -7.58
CA LEU A 119 4.93 -5.74 -6.22
C LEU A 119 4.82 -4.53 -5.30
N VAL A 120 3.77 -4.50 -4.48
CA VAL A 120 3.58 -3.47 -3.45
C VAL A 120 4.37 -3.84 -2.20
N THR A 121 5.28 -2.96 -1.78
CA THR A 121 6.08 -3.11 -0.56
C THR A 121 5.64 -2.11 0.50
N ILE A 122 5.16 -2.60 1.64
CA ILE A 122 4.81 -1.81 2.82
C ILE A 122 5.96 -1.88 3.81
N ILE A 123 6.49 -0.73 4.22
CA ILE A 123 7.58 -0.61 5.18
C ILE A 123 7.07 0.06 6.45
N PRO A 124 6.78 -0.72 7.51
CA PRO A 124 6.47 -0.15 8.82
C PRO A 124 7.64 0.68 9.32
N ARG A 125 7.38 1.94 9.66
CA ARG A 125 8.32 2.83 10.30
C ARG A 125 8.00 2.79 11.79
N GLY A 126 8.80 2.04 12.54
CA GLY A 126 8.55 1.81 13.96
C GLY A 126 8.32 3.12 14.72
N SER A 127 7.23 3.17 15.49
CA SER A 127 7.04 4.16 16.53
C SER A 127 7.75 3.68 17.79
N GLY A 128 8.57 4.53 18.39
CA GLY A 128 9.46 4.20 19.50
C GLY A 128 8.78 3.81 20.82
N SER A 129 7.47 3.48 20.85
CA SER A 129 6.68 3.33 22.08
C SER A 129 5.87 2.03 22.26
N GLY A 130 6.06 0.98 21.47
CA GLY A 130 5.48 -0.34 21.77
C GLY A 130 5.06 -1.16 20.55
N LYS A 131 4.45 -2.34 20.81
CA LYS A 131 3.83 -3.18 19.77
C LYS A 131 2.50 -2.57 19.35
N GLU A 132 2.55 -1.53 18.54
CA GLU A 132 1.38 -1.00 17.86
C GLU A 132 0.99 -1.98 16.76
N VAL A 133 -0.19 -2.57 16.86
CA VAL A 133 -0.68 -3.54 15.89
C VAL A 133 -1.53 -2.80 14.87
N VAL A 134 -1.11 -2.88 13.61
CA VAL A 134 -1.88 -2.37 12.47
C VAL A 134 -2.26 -3.57 11.62
N THR A 135 -3.54 -3.67 11.27
CA THR A 135 -4.02 -4.67 10.30
C THR A 135 -4.50 -4.00 9.02
N ILE A 136 -4.33 -4.69 7.90
CA ILE A 136 -4.80 -4.26 6.58
C ILE A 136 -5.66 -5.40 6.02
N GLU A 137 -6.86 -5.09 5.55
CA GLU A 137 -7.84 -6.08 5.07
C GLU A 137 -7.68 -6.40 3.59
N SER A 138 -7.30 -5.44 2.76
CA SER A 138 -7.02 -5.70 1.35
C SER A 138 -6.08 -4.66 0.76
N ILE A 139 -5.44 -5.04 -0.33
CA ILE A 139 -4.66 -4.16 -1.20
C ILE A 139 -5.09 -4.47 -2.63
N GLU A 140 -5.58 -3.46 -3.35
CA GLU A 140 -6.13 -3.61 -4.70
C GLU A 140 -5.80 -2.39 -5.55
N ILE A 141 -5.86 -2.55 -6.88
CA ILE A 141 -5.70 -1.44 -7.83
C ILE A 141 -7.02 -1.29 -8.59
N GLU A 142 -7.57 -0.08 -8.57
CA GLU A 142 -8.79 0.29 -9.28
C GLU A 142 -8.55 1.51 -10.18
N PHE A 143 -9.50 1.77 -11.09
CA PHE A 143 -9.57 3.07 -11.74
C PHE A 143 -10.48 3.99 -10.93
N ASP A 144 -10.16 5.29 -10.89
CA ASP A 144 -11.10 6.32 -10.37
C ASP A 144 -12.41 6.39 -11.18
#